data_AF-A0A5C5AM27-F1
#
_entry.id   AF-A0A5C5AM27-F1
#
_cell.length_a   1.000
_cell.length_b   1.000
_cell.length_c   1.000
_cell.angle_alpha   90.00
_cell.angle_beta   90.00
_cell.angle_gamma   90.00
#
_symmetry.space_group_name_H-M   'P 1'
#
loop_
_entity.id
_entity.type
_entity.pdbx_description
1 polymer ?
#
loop_
_entity_poly.entity_id
_entity_poly.type
_entity_poly.pdbx_seq_one_letter_code
_entity_poly.pdbx_strand_id
1 'polypeptide(L)'
;MNEKQDIFILLKCVEKQFVESTLDGNFYFARNSYFIDLEEKQSDKGIGDEREGVWSRLLNPQEDQFCFITEEGKEFPLNFEKGIMRQTHSNLKDCPICCFVMLSLKNDFDVDEEQNILTLKPELERKLSEQFVGRDLIIFTDTDGFIERMDAACERQNLSRMRGRVKYYDDETECHPLPLEEVESNPARKLLYKRKFFEFQKEFRYILKKPQDKDIPLNIGNIRDIAYNLGEIKAGKFQISIHYSKELIV
;
A
#
# COMPACT_ATOMS: atom_id res chain seq x y z
N MET A 1 16.86 13.79 19.61
CA MET A 1 15.50 13.70 19.04
C MET A 1 14.50 13.51 20.17
N ASN A 2 13.59 14.48 20.39
CA ASN A 2 12.35 14.20 21.10
C ASN A 2 11.59 13.09 20.35
N GLU A 3 10.89 12.21 21.07
CA GLU A 3 10.26 10.99 20.55
C GLU A 3 9.16 11.21 19.46
N LYS A 4 8.91 12.45 19.01
CA LYS A 4 7.70 12.85 18.26
C LYS A 4 7.88 13.38 16.84
N GLN A 5 9.07 13.45 16.25
CA GLN A 5 9.21 13.84 14.84
C GLN A 5 9.98 12.78 14.06
N ASP A 6 9.24 12.07 13.21
CA ASP A 6 9.76 11.17 12.18
C ASP A 6 9.56 11.88 10.83
N ILE A 7 10.49 11.65 9.90
CA ILE A 7 10.47 12.23 8.56
C ILE A 7 10.16 11.10 7.58
N PHE A 8 9.26 11.37 6.65
CA PHE A 8 8.85 10.39 5.64
C PHE A 8 9.35 10.79 4.25
N ILE A 9 9.77 9.80 3.48
CA ILE A 9 10.14 9.95 2.07
C ILE A 9 9.15 9.21 1.21
N LEU A 10 8.57 9.91 0.24
CA LEU A 10 7.67 9.33 -0.75
C LEU A 10 8.45 8.98 -2.02
N LEU A 11 8.20 7.78 -2.54
CA LEU A 11 8.85 7.21 -3.72
C LEU A 11 7.82 6.53 -4.62
N LYS A 12 8.15 6.37 -5.90
CA LYS A 12 7.38 5.53 -6.83
C LYS A 12 8.32 4.75 -7.74
N CYS A 13 8.11 3.43 -7.82
CA CYS A 13 8.82 2.55 -8.75
C CYS A 13 8.00 2.41 -10.04
N VAL A 14 8.53 2.89 -11.16
CA VAL A 14 7.79 3.08 -12.42
C VAL A 14 8.43 2.25 -13.53
N GLU A 15 7.62 1.58 -14.35
CA GLU A 15 8.15 0.89 -15.53
C GLU A 15 8.74 1.90 -16.51
N LYS A 16 9.89 1.55 -17.11
CA LYS A 16 10.68 2.44 -17.97
C LYS A 16 9.86 3.19 -19.03
N GLN A 17 8.89 2.52 -19.63
CA GLN A 17 8.02 3.10 -20.66
C GLN A 17 7.08 4.22 -20.15
N PHE A 18 6.82 4.28 -18.84
CA PHE A 18 5.91 5.26 -18.22
C PHE A 18 6.63 6.36 -17.45
N VAL A 19 7.96 6.38 -17.42
CA VAL A 19 8.77 7.34 -16.64
C VAL A 19 8.48 8.78 -17.05
N GLU A 20 8.66 9.11 -18.34
CA GLU A 20 8.43 10.48 -18.83
C GLU A 20 6.98 10.91 -18.61
N SER A 21 6.03 10.02 -18.90
CA SER A 21 4.60 10.25 -18.64
C SER A 21 4.31 10.55 -17.16
N THR A 22 4.99 9.85 -16.24
CA THR A 22 4.85 10.08 -14.80
C THR A 22 5.43 11.43 -14.40
N LEU A 23 6.60 11.80 -14.91
CA LEU A 23 7.22 13.11 -14.66
C LEU A 23 6.44 14.29 -15.29
N ASP A 24 5.69 14.02 -16.35
CA ASP A 24 4.70 14.95 -16.94
C ASP A 24 3.40 15.04 -16.10
N GLY A 25 3.32 14.27 -15.01
CA GLY A 25 2.21 14.32 -14.05
C GLY A 25 1.08 13.34 -14.30
N ASN A 26 1.25 12.35 -15.19
CA ASN A 26 0.21 11.35 -15.44
C ASN A 26 0.36 10.17 -14.48
N PHE A 27 -0.61 10.02 -13.58
CA PHE A 27 -0.69 8.91 -12.64
C PHE A 27 -1.82 7.97 -13.02
N TYR A 28 -1.50 6.69 -13.13
CA TYR A 28 -2.48 5.67 -13.46
C TYR A 28 -3.03 5.03 -12.18
N PHE A 29 -4.34 5.09 -12.02
CA PHE A 29 -5.06 4.38 -10.97
C PHE A 29 -5.61 3.10 -11.55
N ALA A 30 -4.96 1.98 -11.25
CA ALA A 30 -5.39 0.66 -11.67
C ALA A 30 -6.52 0.17 -10.75
N ARG A 31 -7.55 -0.46 -11.29
CA ARG A 31 -8.59 -1.13 -10.48
C ARG A 31 -7.96 -2.20 -9.59
N ASN A 32 -8.50 -2.39 -8.38
CA ASN A 32 -7.98 -3.37 -7.43
C ASN A 32 -7.86 -4.79 -7.99
N SER A 33 -8.75 -5.16 -8.92
CA SER A 33 -8.71 -6.42 -9.68
C SER A 33 -7.40 -6.63 -10.41
N TYR A 34 -6.74 -5.58 -10.90
CA TYR A 34 -5.41 -5.70 -11.51
C TYR A 34 -4.40 -6.33 -10.53
N PHE A 35 -4.42 -5.93 -9.26
CA PHE A 35 -3.49 -6.45 -8.25
C PHE A 35 -3.84 -7.86 -7.81
N ILE A 36 -5.13 -8.20 -7.74
CA ILE A 36 -5.61 -9.57 -7.47
C ILE A 36 -5.19 -10.50 -8.62
N ASP A 37 -5.49 -10.11 -9.87
CA ASP A 37 -5.15 -10.87 -11.08
C ASP A 37 -3.65 -11.08 -11.24
N LEU A 38 -2.82 -10.11 -10.83
CA LEU A 38 -1.37 -10.18 -10.98
C LEU A 38 -0.77 -11.32 -10.15
N GLU A 39 -1.30 -11.59 -8.96
CA GLU A 39 -0.88 -12.72 -8.11
C GLU A 39 -1.45 -14.06 -8.62
N GLU A 40 -2.64 -14.07 -9.22
CA GLU A 40 -3.21 -15.30 -9.81
C GLU A 40 -2.46 -15.73 -11.08
N LYS A 41 -1.97 -14.77 -11.88
CA LYS A 41 -1.34 -15.02 -13.19
C LYS A 41 0.18 -15.13 -13.14
N GLN A 42 0.84 -14.52 -12.16
CA GLN A 42 2.31 -14.57 -12.01
C GLN A 42 2.69 -15.44 -10.81
N SER A 43 3.58 -16.41 -11.03
CA SER A 43 4.26 -17.11 -9.93
C SER A 43 5.20 -16.20 -9.12
N ASP A 44 5.34 -14.92 -9.52
CA ASP A 44 6.03 -13.86 -8.77
C ASP A 44 5.19 -13.44 -7.57
N LYS A 45 5.19 -14.30 -6.55
CA LYS A 45 4.70 -14.01 -5.21
C LYS A 45 5.39 -12.75 -4.71
N GLY A 46 4.68 -11.63 -4.60
CA GLY A 46 5.25 -10.47 -3.95
C GLY A 46 4.64 -9.11 -4.24
N ILE A 47 3.83 -8.92 -5.29
CA ILE A 47 3.22 -7.61 -5.61
C ILE A 47 1.73 -7.56 -5.22
N GLY A 48 0.92 -8.49 -5.75
CA GLY A 48 -0.51 -8.62 -5.45
C GLY A 48 -0.82 -9.27 -4.11
N ASP A 49 -2.05 -9.09 -3.61
CA ASP A 49 -2.58 -9.80 -2.45
C ASP A 49 -3.96 -10.41 -2.79
N GLU A 50 -4.11 -11.75 -2.78
CA GLU A 50 -5.34 -12.47 -3.09
C GLU A 50 -6.46 -12.11 -2.10
N ARG A 51 -6.08 -11.63 -0.91
CA ARG A 51 -6.96 -11.20 0.17
C ARG A 51 -7.02 -9.67 0.26
N GLU A 52 -6.61 -8.96 -0.79
CA GLU A 52 -6.67 -7.50 -0.86
C GLU A 52 -8.11 -7.01 -0.69
N GLY A 53 -8.33 -6.16 0.32
CA GLY A 53 -9.66 -5.66 0.68
C GLY A 53 -10.57 -6.68 1.38
N VAL A 54 -10.04 -7.81 1.87
CA VAL A 54 -10.79 -8.77 2.70
C VAL A 54 -10.82 -8.30 4.15
N TRP A 55 -11.98 -8.40 4.79
CA TRP A 55 -12.08 -8.28 6.25
C TRP A 55 -12.04 -9.66 6.88
N SER A 56 -11.31 -9.84 7.97
CA SER A 56 -11.21 -11.12 8.67
C SER A 56 -11.41 -10.99 10.17
N ARG A 57 -11.95 -12.04 10.79
CA ARG A 57 -12.07 -12.19 12.25
C ARG A 57 -11.80 -13.63 12.65
N LEU A 58 -11.07 -13.80 13.75
CA LEU A 58 -10.92 -15.08 14.42
C LEU A 58 -12.23 -15.48 15.10
N LEU A 59 -12.70 -16.70 14.82
CA LEU A 59 -13.88 -17.26 15.46
C LEU A 59 -13.49 -17.82 16.82
N ASN A 60 -14.30 -17.52 17.83
CA ASN A 60 -14.20 -18.03 19.18
C ASN A 60 -15.14 -19.23 19.34
N PRO A 61 -14.65 -20.47 19.51
CA PRO A 61 -15.49 -21.66 19.65
C PRO A 61 -16.49 -21.62 20.81
N GLN A 62 -16.30 -20.73 21.79
CA GLN A 62 -17.20 -20.58 22.94
C GLN A 62 -18.33 -19.57 22.67
N GLU A 63 -18.12 -18.61 21.77
CA GLU A 63 -19.06 -17.52 21.50
C GLU A 63 -19.72 -17.65 20.12
N ASP A 64 -18.98 -18.13 19.12
CA ASP A 64 -19.46 -18.34 17.76
C ASP A 64 -19.98 -19.77 17.58
N GLN A 65 -21.28 -19.90 17.36
CA GLN A 65 -21.94 -21.19 17.12
C GLN A 65 -22.41 -21.27 15.67
N PHE A 66 -22.07 -22.38 15.01
CA PHE A 66 -22.54 -22.68 13.66
C PHE A 66 -23.38 -23.95 13.69
N CYS A 67 -24.45 -23.99 12.91
CA CYS A 67 -25.26 -25.18 12.73
C CYS A 67 -25.56 -25.43 11.25
N PHE A 68 -25.65 -26.70 10.87
CA PHE A 68 -26.27 -27.10 9.62
C PHE A 68 -27.78 -27.21 9.82
N ILE A 69 -28.55 -26.62 8.91
CA ILE A 69 -30.01 -26.74 8.91
C ILE A 69 -30.40 -27.57 7.69
N THR A 70 -31.07 -28.70 7.92
CA THR A 70 -31.63 -29.53 6.84
C THR A 70 -32.86 -28.89 6.21
N GLU A 71 -33.30 -29.36 5.04
CA GLU A 71 -34.55 -28.90 4.41
C GLU A 71 -35.78 -29.07 5.32
N GLU A 72 -35.76 -30.06 6.20
CA GLU A 72 -36.81 -30.33 7.19
C GLU A 72 -36.68 -29.48 8.47
N GLY A 73 -35.70 -28.57 8.54
CA GLY A 73 -35.48 -27.66 9.66
C GLY A 73 -34.73 -28.27 10.85
N LYS A 74 -34.22 -29.51 10.74
CA LYS A 74 -33.38 -30.11 11.78
C LYS A 74 -31.99 -29.47 11.81
N GLU A 75 -31.58 -29.02 12.99
CA GLU A 75 -30.28 -28.40 13.25
C GLU A 75 -29.24 -29.42 13.73
N PHE A 76 -28.01 -29.32 13.23
CA PHE A 76 -26.85 -30.09 13.67
C PHE A 76 -25.69 -29.14 13.98
N PRO A 77 -25.12 -29.16 15.19
CA PRO A 77 -24.03 -28.25 15.54
C PRO A 77 -22.76 -28.59 14.74
N LEU A 78 -22.11 -27.56 14.21
CA LEU A 78 -20.78 -27.62 13.63
C LEU A 78 -19.76 -27.15 14.67
N ASN A 79 -19.08 -28.10 15.30
CA ASN A 79 -18.02 -27.82 16.26
C ASN A 79 -16.70 -27.56 15.53
N PHE A 80 -15.93 -26.58 15.98
CA PHE A 80 -14.62 -26.25 15.44
C PHE A 80 -13.67 -25.83 16.57
N GLU A 81 -12.36 -26.09 16.40
CA GLU A 81 -11.34 -25.65 17.35
C GLU A 81 -10.73 -24.29 16.96
N LYS A 82 -10.64 -24.04 15.65
CA LYS A 82 -10.16 -22.81 15.05
C LYS A 82 -10.98 -22.51 13.82
N GLY A 83 -11.30 -21.23 13.63
CA GLY A 83 -12.01 -20.76 12.45
C GLY A 83 -11.66 -19.31 12.18
N ILE A 84 -11.67 -18.93 10.91
CA ILE A 84 -11.49 -17.55 10.47
C ILE A 84 -12.65 -17.23 9.55
N MET A 85 -13.44 -16.23 9.93
CA MET A 85 -14.48 -15.67 9.06
C MET A 85 -13.83 -14.60 8.18
N ARG A 86 -14.08 -14.67 6.88
CA ARG A 86 -13.60 -13.68 5.90
C ARG A 86 -14.76 -13.09 5.12
N GLN A 87 -14.80 -11.76 5.00
CA GLN A 87 -15.82 -11.01 4.28
C GLN A 87 -15.19 -10.17 3.16
N THR A 88 -15.57 -10.49 1.94
CA THR A 88 -15.23 -9.73 0.73
C THR A 88 -16.35 -8.73 0.39
N HIS A 89 -15.99 -7.65 -0.31
CA HIS A 89 -16.96 -6.77 -0.94
C HIS A 89 -16.67 -6.76 -2.44
N SER A 90 -17.58 -7.33 -3.24
CA SER A 90 -17.37 -7.53 -4.68
C SER A 90 -17.01 -6.24 -5.42
N ASN A 91 -17.55 -5.10 -4.99
CA ASN A 91 -17.34 -3.81 -5.64
C ASN A 91 -15.94 -3.23 -5.38
N LEU A 92 -15.20 -3.72 -4.39
CA LEU A 92 -13.85 -3.22 -4.09
C LEU A 92 -12.85 -3.57 -5.18
N LYS A 93 -13.06 -4.66 -5.91
CA LYS A 93 -12.22 -5.07 -7.05
C LYS A 93 -12.17 -3.99 -8.16
N ASP A 94 -13.17 -3.13 -8.19
CA ASP A 94 -13.33 -2.08 -9.20
C ASP A 94 -12.93 -0.71 -8.66
N CYS A 95 -12.50 -0.59 -7.40
CA CYS A 95 -11.94 0.66 -6.86
C CYS A 95 -10.52 0.88 -7.39
N PRO A 96 -10.25 2.01 -8.07
CA PRO A 96 -8.90 2.34 -8.55
C PRO A 96 -7.93 2.76 -7.44
N ILE A 97 -6.69 2.27 -7.53
CA ILE A 97 -5.60 2.50 -6.59
C ILE A 97 -4.35 2.98 -7.35
N CYS A 98 -3.67 3.99 -6.81
CA CYS A 98 -2.32 4.38 -7.20
C CYS A 98 -1.37 4.22 -6.01
N CYS A 99 -0.42 3.30 -6.13
CA CYS A 99 0.53 2.96 -5.07
C CYS A 99 1.86 3.72 -5.17
N PHE A 100 2.43 3.98 -4.00
CA PHE A 100 3.72 4.60 -3.74
C PHE A 100 4.41 3.84 -2.61
N VAL A 101 5.71 4.07 -2.41
CA VAL A 101 6.48 3.58 -1.26
C VAL A 101 6.73 4.76 -0.34
N MET A 102 6.43 4.64 0.95
CA MET A 102 6.67 5.68 1.95
C MET A 102 7.56 5.16 3.07
N LEU A 103 8.80 5.65 3.11
CA LEU A 103 9.83 5.21 4.05
C LEU A 103 9.94 6.18 5.23
N SER A 104 10.11 5.64 6.43
CA SER A 104 10.39 6.37 7.67
C SER A 104 11.89 6.49 7.89
N LEU A 105 12.42 7.70 8.05
CA LEU A 105 13.84 7.88 8.37
C LEU A 105 14.22 7.21 9.69
N LYS A 106 13.33 7.25 10.69
CA LYS A 106 13.59 6.63 11.98
C LYS A 106 13.59 5.11 11.94
N ASN A 107 12.67 4.52 11.18
CA ASN A 107 12.38 3.08 11.28
C ASN A 107 12.99 2.25 10.14
N ASP A 108 13.21 2.84 8.97
CA ASP A 108 13.60 2.10 7.76
C ASP A 108 15.06 2.33 7.35
N PHE A 109 15.78 3.25 8.02
CA PHE A 109 17.18 3.56 7.74
C PHE A 109 18.09 3.26 8.94
N ASP A 110 19.34 2.89 8.64
CA ASP A 110 20.46 2.85 9.58
C ASP A 110 21.27 4.15 9.46
N VAL A 111 21.77 4.64 10.60
CA VAL A 111 22.50 5.92 10.72
C VAL A 111 24.00 5.64 10.82
N ASP A 112 24.78 6.21 9.90
CA ASP A 112 26.23 6.34 10.01
C ASP A 112 26.56 7.76 10.49
N GLU A 113 26.83 7.91 11.79
CA GLU A 113 27.12 9.20 12.43
C GLU A 113 28.50 9.78 12.06
N GLU A 114 29.42 8.93 11.60
CA GLU A 114 30.77 9.35 11.20
C GLU A 114 30.71 10.03 9.84
N GLN A 115 29.96 9.46 8.91
CA GLN A 115 29.79 9.98 7.55
C GLN A 115 28.58 10.92 7.39
N ASN A 116 27.70 10.99 8.41
CA ASN A 116 26.40 11.66 8.34
C ASN A 116 25.54 11.14 7.19
N ILE A 117 25.47 9.82 7.06
CA ILE A 117 24.72 9.15 6.01
C ILE A 117 23.62 8.29 6.64
N LEU A 118 22.42 8.36 6.06
CA LEU A 118 21.36 7.38 6.30
C LEU A 118 21.33 6.42 5.12
N THR A 119 21.38 5.13 5.42
CA THR A 119 21.26 4.05 4.42
C THR A 119 20.05 3.19 4.73
N LEU A 120 19.39 2.66 3.70
CA LEU A 120 18.27 1.75 3.93
C LEU A 120 18.74 0.52 4.69
N LYS A 121 17.92 0.04 5.62
CA LYS A 121 18.20 -1.22 6.32
C LYS A 121 18.42 -2.35 5.30
N PRO A 122 19.50 -3.14 5.42
CA PRO A 122 19.91 -4.10 4.38
C PRO A 122 18.81 -5.09 3.96
N GLU A 123 18.01 -5.60 4.91
CA GLU A 123 16.91 -6.51 4.60
C GLU A 123 15.81 -5.84 3.77
N LEU A 124 15.49 -4.57 4.09
CA LEU A 124 14.48 -3.80 3.38
C LEU A 124 14.96 -3.43 1.99
N GLU A 125 16.21 -2.97 1.84
CA GLU A 125 16.83 -2.69 0.55
C GLU A 125 16.78 -3.92 -0.37
N ARG A 126 17.17 -5.09 0.15
CA ARG A 126 17.14 -6.33 -0.61
C ARG A 126 15.73 -6.65 -1.10
N LYS A 127 14.73 -6.64 -0.21
CA LYS A 127 13.34 -6.97 -0.59
C LYS A 127 12.75 -5.97 -1.60
N LEU A 128 12.97 -4.67 -1.41
CA LEU A 128 12.50 -3.63 -2.34
C LEU A 128 13.18 -3.73 -3.71
N SER A 129 14.50 -3.92 -3.73
CA SER A 129 15.26 -4.01 -4.99
C SER A 129 14.93 -5.27 -5.79
N GLU A 130 14.71 -6.41 -5.12
CA GLU A 130 14.25 -7.65 -5.76
C GLU A 130 12.84 -7.48 -6.35
N GLN A 131 11.91 -6.86 -5.62
CA GLN A 131 10.54 -6.67 -6.06
C GLN A 131 10.43 -5.72 -7.27
N PHE A 132 11.22 -4.65 -7.29
CA PHE A 132 11.08 -3.57 -8.27
C PHE A 132 12.22 -3.52 -9.30
N VAL A 133 12.98 -4.61 -9.45
CA VAL A 133 14.06 -4.71 -10.44
C VAL A 133 13.59 -4.31 -11.84
N GLY A 134 14.40 -3.51 -12.55
CA GLY A 134 14.11 -3.04 -13.91
C GLY A 134 13.08 -1.91 -14.00
N ARG A 135 12.54 -1.43 -12.87
CA ARG A 135 11.75 -0.19 -12.78
C ARG A 135 12.63 0.98 -12.40
N ASP A 136 12.28 2.18 -12.85
CA ASP A 136 12.93 3.42 -12.46
C ASP A 136 12.38 3.91 -11.12
N LEU A 137 13.26 4.45 -10.28
CA LEU A 137 12.91 4.99 -8.97
C LEU A 137 12.71 6.50 -9.05
N ILE A 138 11.49 6.96 -8.81
CA ILE A 138 11.15 8.37 -8.70
C ILE A 138 11.06 8.76 -7.22
N ILE A 139 11.79 9.78 -6.80
CA ILE A 139 11.71 10.38 -5.46
C ILE A 139 10.96 11.71 -5.51
N PHE A 140 10.09 11.94 -4.53
CA PHE A 140 9.39 13.21 -4.36
C PHE A 140 10.06 14.02 -3.24
N THR A 141 10.66 15.15 -3.59
CA THR A 141 11.38 16.02 -2.63
C THR A 141 10.44 17.01 -1.92
N ASP A 142 9.27 17.25 -2.48
CA ASP A 142 8.17 18.00 -1.86
C ASP A 142 6.92 17.12 -1.83
N THR A 143 6.78 16.36 -0.75
CA THR A 143 5.68 15.41 -0.57
C THR A 143 4.33 16.12 -0.39
N ASP A 144 4.32 17.24 0.34
CA ASP A 144 3.09 18.01 0.58
C ASP A 144 2.61 18.67 -0.71
N GLY A 145 3.51 19.31 -1.47
CA GLY A 145 3.18 19.88 -2.77
C GLY A 145 2.70 18.82 -3.78
N PHE A 146 3.30 17.63 -3.77
CA PHE A 146 2.80 16.50 -4.56
C PHE A 146 1.37 16.09 -4.17
N ILE A 147 1.13 15.96 -2.87
CA ILE A 147 -0.18 15.61 -2.31
C ILE A 147 -1.24 16.64 -2.69
N GLU A 148 -0.93 17.93 -2.55
CA GLU A 148 -1.85 19.02 -2.91
C GLU A 148 -2.23 18.97 -4.39
N ARG A 149 -1.27 18.72 -5.29
CA ARG A 149 -1.54 18.58 -6.73
C ARG A 149 -2.42 17.37 -7.03
N MET A 150 -2.18 16.23 -6.38
CA MET A 150 -3.01 15.03 -6.50
C MET A 150 -4.44 15.25 -6.02
N ASP A 151 -4.59 15.85 -4.83
CA ASP A 151 -5.89 16.13 -4.23
C ASP A 151 -6.68 17.14 -5.08
N ALA A 152 -6.04 18.22 -5.55
CA ALA A 152 -6.65 19.20 -6.45
C ALA A 152 -7.06 18.59 -7.80
N ALA A 153 -6.26 17.68 -8.37
CA ALA A 153 -6.63 16.98 -9.59
C ALA A 153 -7.84 16.06 -9.41
N CYS A 154 -7.91 15.34 -8.29
CA CYS A 154 -9.08 14.51 -7.95
C CYS A 154 -10.33 15.37 -7.80
N GLU A 155 -10.23 16.50 -7.10
CA GLU A 155 -11.35 17.44 -6.90
C GLU A 155 -11.85 18.03 -8.22
N ARG A 156 -10.96 18.47 -9.11
CA ARG A 156 -11.32 18.96 -10.45
C ARG A 156 -12.09 17.94 -11.28
N GLN A 157 -11.81 16.65 -11.08
CA GLN A 157 -12.49 15.56 -11.78
C GLN A 157 -13.67 14.95 -10.99
N ASN A 158 -14.06 15.55 -9.86
CA ASN A 158 -15.09 15.04 -8.94
C ASN A 158 -14.84 13.59 -8.47
N LEU A 159 -13.57 13.21 -8.35
CA LEU A 159 -13.14 11.89 -7.90
C LEU A 159 -13.04 11.86 -6.38
N SER A 160 -13.98 11.17 -5.74
CA SER A 160 -13.93 10.99 -4.29
C SER A 160 -12.77 10.07 -3.92
N ARG A 161 -11.77 10.61 -3.24
CA ARG A 161 -10.54 9.90 -2.87
C ARG A 161 -10.36 9.70 -1.37
N MET A 162 -9.45 8.81 -1.04
CA MET A 162 -8.79 8.72 0.25
C MET A 162 -7.33 8.35 0.02
N ARG A 163 -6.47 8.64 1.00
CA ARG A 163 -5.05 8.31 0.94
C ARG A 163 -4.52 7.88 2.30
N GLY A 164 -3.48 7.07 2.32
CA GLY A 164 -2.86 6.66 3.57
C GLY A 164 -1.77 5.61 3.39
N ARG A 165 -0.98 5.44 4.46
CA ARG A 165 -0.07 4.30 4.60
C ARG A 165 -0.89 3.04 4.82
N VAL A 166 -0.49 1.96 4.16
CA VAL A 166 -1.08 0.64 4.36
C VAL A 166 -0.70 0.13 5.74
N LYS A 167 -1.68 -0.42 6.45
CA LYS A 167 -1.50 -1.13 7.71
C LYS A 167 -1.39 -2.62 7.44
N TYR A 168 -0.44 -3.24 8.10
CA TYR A 168 -0.13 -4.65 7.90
C TYR A 168 -0.52 -5.44 9.15
N TYR A 169 -1.14 -6.59 8.94
CA TYR A 169 -1.59 -7.47 10.04
C TYR A 169 -1.54 -8.93 9.61
N ASP A 170 -1.45 -9.84 10.57
CA ASP A 170 -1.45 -11.28 10.30
C ASP A 170 -2.89 -11.79 10.25
N ASP A 171 -3.43 -12.03 9.05
CA ASP A 171 -4.82 -12.43 8.87
C ASP A 171 -5.12 -13.89 9.27
N GLU A 172 -4.11 -14.63 9.76
CA GLU A 172 -4.24 -15.97 10.30
C GLU A 172 -4.24 -16.00 11.83
N THR A 173 -3.63 -14.99 12.46
CA THR A 173 -3.46 -14.94 13.93
C THR A 173 -4.06 -13.69 14.58
N GLU A 174 -4.52 -12.72 13.80
CA GLU A 174 -5.09 -11.46 14.27
C GLU A 174 -6.42 -11.16 13.58
N CYS A 175 -7.35 -10.54 14.31
CA CYS A 175 -8.55 -9.94 13.69
C CYS A 175 -8.14 -8.72 12.85
N HIS A 176 -8.93 -8.43 11.81
CA HIS A 176 -8.71 -7.26 10.98
C HIS A 176 -8.72 -5.98 11.86
N PRO A 177 -7.72 -5.09 11.76
CA PRO A 177 -7.59 -3.98 12.71
C PRO A 177 -8.64 -2.87 12.53
N LEU A 178 -9.31 -2.83 11.38
CA LEU A 178 -10.48 -1.97 11.15
C LEU A 178 -11.75 -2.64 11.72
N PRO A 179 -12.48 -1.98 12.65
CA PRO A 179 -13.75 -2.47 13.17
C PRO A 179 -14.78 -2.71 12.05
N LEU A 180 -15.68 -3.68 12.24
CA LEU A 180 -16.67 -4.05 11.23
C LEU A 180 -17.60 -2.88 10.88
N GLU A 181 -18.04 -2.09 11.86
CA GLU A 181 -18.89 -0.91 11.64
C GLU A 181 -18.21 0.15 10.73
N GLU A 182 -16.89 0.32 10.88
CA GLU A 182 -16.11 1.22 10.02
C GLU A 182 -15.96 0.66 8.60
N VAL A 183 -15.93 -0.67 8.45
CA VAL A 183 -15.91 -1.34 7.15
C VAL A 183 -17.25 -1.18 6.45
N GLU A 184 -18.36 -1.38 7.16
CA GLU A 184 -19.71 -1.27 6.57
C GLU A 184 -20.02 0.14 6.10
N SER A 185 -19.60 1.16 6.87
CA SER A 185 -19.79 2.57 6.50
C SER A 185 -18.87 3.04 5.37
N ASN A 186 -17.66 2.48 5.26
CA ASN A 186 -16.74 2.81 4.16
C ASN A 186 -15.85 1.60 3.78
N PRO A 187 -16.37 0.69 2.93
CA PRO A 187 -15.66 -0.54 2.57
C PRO A 187 -14.30 -0.31 1.92
N ALA A 188 -14.12 0.82 1.22
CA ALA A 188 -12.88 1.17 0.53
C ALA A 188 -11.69 1.35 1.50
N ARG A 189 -11.95 1.59 2.79
CA ARG A 189 -10.88 1.67 3.80
C ARG A 189 -10.10 0.38 3.95
N LYS A 190 -10.69 -0.77 3.62
CA LYS A 190 -9.98 -2.05 3.62
C LYS A 190 -8.82 -2.10 2.63
N LEU A 191 -8.85 -1.28 1.58
CA LEU A 191 -7.75 -1.14 0.62
C LEU A 191 -6.54 -0.37 1.19
N LEU A 192 -6.57 0.01 2.48
CA LEU A 192 -5.39 0.45 3.24
C LEU A 192 -4.90 -0.63 4.23
N TYR A 193 -5.33 -1.88 4.06
CA TYR A 193 -4.92 -2.99 4.90
C TYR A 193 -4.47 -4.14 4.02
N LYS A 194 -3.36 -4.77 4.40
CA LYS A 194 -2.74 -5.86 3.63
C LYS A 194 -2.14 -6.89 4.57
N ARG A 195 -1.93 -8.12 4.09
CA ARG A 195 -1.27 -9.16 4.88
C ARG A 195 0.15 -8.74 5.29
N LYS A 196 0.56 -9.11 6.50
CA LYS A 196 1.90 -8.82 7.08
C LYS A 196 3.06 -9.26 6.20
N PHE A 197 2.87 -10.32 5.40
CA PHE A 197 3.83 -10.77 4.40
C PHE A 197 4.33 -9.64 3.48
N PHE A 198 3.47 -8.66 3.14
CA PHE A 198 3.78 -7.55 2.24
C PHE A 198 4.29 -6.28 2.94
N GLU A 199 4.58 -6.33 4.24
CA GLU A 199 4.97 -5.14 5.02
C GLU A 199 6.22 -4.43 4.47
N PHE A 200 7.12 -5.18 3.84
CA PHE A 200 8.34 -4.64 3.23
C PHE A 200 8.06 -3.67 2.07
N GLN A 201 6.87 -3.69 1.48
CA GLN A 201 6.50 -2.80 0.38
C GLN A 201 6.30 -1.36 0.84
N LYS A 202 6.03 -1.16 2.15
CA LYS A 202 5.85 0.16 2.78
C LYS A 202 4.87 1.05 2.00
N GLU A 203 3.75 0.47 1.59
CA GLU A 203 2.84 1.09 0.64
C GLU A 203 2.17 2.35 1.22
N PHE A 204 2.15 3.41 0.42
CA PHE A 204 1.26 4.55 0.56
C PHE A 204 0.34 4.58 -0.65
N ARG A 205 -0.98 4.62 -0.42
CA ARG A 205 -1.98 4.50 -1.49
C ARG A 205 -2.80 5.76 -1.61
N TYR A 206 -3.09 6.14 -2.84
CA TYR A 206 -4.27 6.91 -3.20
C TYR A 206 -5.35 5.95 -3.72
N ILE A 207 -6.56 6.07 -3.20
CA ILE A 207 -7.68 5.18 -3.55
C ILE A 207 -8.86 6.06 -3.96
N LEU A 208 -9.45 5.78 -5.12
CA LEU A 208 -10.73 6.35 -5.49
C LEU A 208 -11.84 5.48 -4.87
N LYS A 209 -12.62 6.08 -3.97
CA LYS A 209 -13.58 5.37 -3.12
C LYS A 209 -14.76 4.78 -3.88
N LYS A 210 -15.04 5.33 -5.07
CA LYS A 210 -16.12 4.87 -5.93
C LYS A 210 -15.57 3.87 -6.95
N PRO A 211 -16.15 2.67 -7.06
CA PRO A 211 -15.84 1.72 -8.13
C PRO A 211 -15.90 2.37 -9.52
N GLN A 212 -15.03 1.94 -10.42
CA GLN A 212 -14.95 2.40 -11.80
C GLN A 212 -14.92 1.22 -12.76
N ASP A 213 -15.50 1.38 -13.93
CA ASP A 213 -15.51 0.32 -14.96
C ASP A 213 -14.14 0.11 -15.62
N LYS A 214 -13.28 1.12 -15.52
CA LYS A 214 -11.94 1.15 -16.09
C LYS A 214 -10.95 1.83 -15.15
N ASP A 215 -9.69 1.59 -15.41
CA ASP A 215 -8.61 2.32 -14.76
C ASP A 215 -8.69 3.81 -15.11
N ILE A 216 -8.22 4.65 -14.18
CA ILE A 216 -8.36 6.10 -14.27
C ILE A 216 -6.98 6.75 -14.41
N PRO A 217 -6.66 7.34 -15.57
CA PRO A 217 -5.52 8.23 -15.68
C PRO A 217 -5.86 9.59 -15.05
N LEU A 218 -5.02 10.05 -14.13
CA LEU A 218 -5.12 11.35 -13.48
C LEU A 218 -3.90 12.19 -13.83
N ASN A 219 -4.11 13.33 -14.48
CA ASN A 219 -3.04 14.29 -14.73
C ASN A 219 -3.02 15.37 -13.65
N ILE A 220 -1.86 15.56 -13.01
CA ILE A 220 -1.66 16.54 -11.92
C ILE A 220 -0.78 17.74 -12.33
N GLY A 221 -0.46 17.85 -13.61
CA GLY A 221 0.55 18.77 -14.13
C GLY A 221 1.97 18.24 -13.92
N ASN A 222 2.91 18.86 -14.65
CA ASN A 222 4.33 18.52 -14.57
C ASN A 222 4.82 18.53 -13.10
N ILE A 223 5.64 17.54 -12.74
CA ILE A 223 6.19 17.38 -11.39
C ILE A 223 7.71 17.40 -11.34
N ARG A 224 8.40 17.76 -12.43
CA ARG A 224 9.88 17.79 -12.47
C ARG A 224 10.49 18.84 -11.56
N ASP A 225 9.68 19.75 -11.02
CA ASP A 225 10.08 20.71 -10.00
C ASP A 225 10.10 20.11 -8.58
N ILE A 226 9.38 19.00 -8.36
CA ILE A 226 9.22 18.36 -7.04
C ILE A 226 9.57 16.86 -7.02
N ALA A 227 9.98 16.31 -8.16
CA ALA A 227 10.29 14.89 -8.31
C ALA A 227 11.50 14.64 -9.22
N TYR A 228 12.31 13.65 -8.87
CA TYR A 228 13.53 13.29 -9.58
C TYR A 228 13.55 11.79 -9.91
N ASN A 229 13.96 11.44 -11.13
CA ASN A 229 14.25 10.07 -11.49
C ASN A 229 15.69 9.73 -11.09
N LEU A 230 15.86 8.74 -10.22
CA LEU A 230 17.16 8.24 -9.76
C LEU A 230 17.72 7.13 -10.66
N GLY A 231 16.92 6.65 -11.63
CA GLY A 231 17.27 5.64 -12.59
C GLY A 231 16.75 4.24 -12.24
N GLU A 232 17.15 3.28 -13.07
CA GLU A 232 16.66 1.90 -13.05
C GLU A 232 17.17 1.12 -11.82
N ILE A 233 16.27 0.57 -11.02
CA ILE A 233 16.55 -0.27 -9.85
C ILE A 233 17.22 -1.57 -10.28
N LYS A 234 18.33 -1.90 -9.62
CA LYS A 234 19.11 -3.12 -9.86
C LYS A 234 18.91 -4.10 -8.72
N ALA A 235 18.94 -5.39 -9.01
CA ALA A 235 18.83 -6.42 -7.98
C ALA A 235 19.89 -6.21 -6.88
N GLY A 236 19.46 -6.24 -5.62
CA GLY A 236 20.32 -6.06 -4.45
C GLY A 236 20.78 -4.62 -4.19
N LYS A 237 20.30 -3.62 -4.94
CA LYS A 237 20.64 -2.21 -4.70
C LYS A 237 19.45 -1.29 -4.92
N PHE A 238 19.06 -0.56 -3.89
CA PHE A 238 18.04 0.49 -3.94
C PHE A 238 18.74 1.84 -3.84
N GLN A 239 18.60 2.70 -4.85
CA GLN A 239 19.55 3.78 -5.15
C GLN A 239 19.37 5.04 -4.28
N ILE A 240 19.17 4.87 -2.97
CA ILE A 240 18.96 5.97 -2.03
C ILE A 240 20.00 5.90 -0.90
N SER A 241 20.72 7.01 -0.74
CA SER A 241 21.49 7.33 0.46
C SER A 241 21.27 8.80 0.77
N ILE A 242 21.04 9.15 2.03
CA ILE A 242 20.71 10.52 2.42
C ILE A 242 21.86 11.06 3.23
N HIS A 243 22.42 12.18 2.79
CA HIS A 243 23.38 12.95 3.57
C HIS A 243 22.63 13.99 4.40
N TYR A 244 22.95 14.08 5.69
CA TYR A 244 22.39 15.11 6.56
C TYR A 244 23.48 16.03 7.12
N SER A 245 23.15 17.30 7.33
CA SER A 245 24.02 18.20 8.09
C SER A 245 23.67 18.11 9.58
N LYS A 246 24.69 18.07 10.46
CA LYS A 246 24.47 18.04 11.92
C LYS A 246 23.74 19.28 12.44
N GLU A 247 23.71 20.37 11.67
CA GLU A 247 22.99 21.61 12.01
C GLU A 247 21.46 21.48 11.97
N LEU A 248 20.91 20.43 11.33
CA LEU A 248 19.47 20.14 11.27
C LEU A 248 18.94 19.35 12.48
N ILE A 249 19.79 19.03 13.47
CA ILE A 249 19.43 18.21 14.62
C ILE A 249 19.76 18.97 15.93
N VAL A 250 18.98 20.01 16.23
CA VAL A 250 18.83 20.59 17.58
C VAL A 250 17.36 20.67 17.92
#